data_AF-U2V9E8-F1
#
_entry.id   AF-U2V9E8-F1
#
_cell.length_a   1.000
_cell.length_b   1.000
_cell.length_c   1.000
_cell.angle_alpha   90.00
_cell.angle_beta   90.00
_cell.angle_gamma   90.00
#
_symmetry.space_group_name_H-M   'P 1'
#
loop_
_entity.id
_entity.type
_entity.pdbx_description
1 polymer ?
#
loop_
_entity_poly.entity_id
_entity_poly.type
_entity_poly.pdbx_seq_one_letter_code
_entity_poly.pdbx_strand_id
1 'polypeptide(L)'
;LMKNYIKEQIRILMLLHNTKDIHFLCKHYKIHILYGNFLFKGAFFIDKNNKDFIFLKKGLSSQEEIDILIHEFGHFILHKQYLLSRRSR
;
A
#
# COMPACT_ATOMS: atom_id res chain seq x y z
N LEU A 1 8.21 -11.92 13.65
CA LEU A 1 7.27 -11.11 14.44
C LEU A 1 6.68 -9.94 13.63
N MET A 2 7.46 -9.04 13.03
CA MET A 2 6.94 -7.87 12.29
C MET A 2 6.21 -8.17 10.95
N LYS A 3 6.67 -9.18 10.19
CA LYS A 3 6.00 -9.59 8.91
C LYS A 3 4.55 -10.07 9.10
N ASN A 4 4.26 -10.76 10.20
CA ASN A 4 2.90 -11.24 10.48
C ASN A 4 1.99 -10.08 10.90
N TYR A 5 2.52 -9.11 11.64
CA TYR A 5 1.77 -7.93 12.07
C TYR A 5 1.22 -7.13 10.89
N ILE A 6 2.05 -6.81 9.88
CA ILE A 6 1.59 -6.01 8.73
C ILE A 6 0.50 -6.75 7.93
N LYS A 7 0.67 -8.05 7.69
CA LYS A 7 -0.34 -8.87 7.01
C LYS A 7 -1.67 -8.90 7.78
N GLU A 8 -1.61 -9.00 9.10
CA GLU A 8 -2.80 -8.95 9.95
C GLU A 8 -3.44 -7.56 9.96
N GLN A 9 -2.67 -6.46 9.97
CA GLN A 9 -3.23 -5.11 9.85
C GLN A 9 -3.98 -4.91 8.53
N ILE A 10 -3.46 -5.42 7.42
CA ILE A 10 -4.15 -5.36 6.12
C ILE A 10 -5.46 -6.15 6.18
N ARG A 11 -5.44 -7.35 6.76
CA ARG A 11 -6.67 -8.14 6.97
C ARG A 11 -7.70 -7.43 7.84
N ILE A 12 -7.27 -6.78 8.93
CA ILE A 12 -8.16 -5.98 9.78
C ILE A 12 -8.78 -4.83 8.98
N LEU A 13 -8.00 -4.13 8.16
CA LEU A 13 -8.52 -3.05 7.33
C LEU A 13 -9.52 -3.55 6.27
N MET A 14 -9.25 -4.70 5.65
CA MET A 14 -10.20 -5.36 4.75
C MET A 14 -11.53 -5.67 5.47
N LEU A 15 -11.48 -6.20 6.69
CA LEU A 15 -12.67 -6.47 7.50
C LEU A 15 -13.41 -5.17 7.89
N LEU A 16 -12.69 -4.15 8.35
CA LEU A 16 -13.26 -2.87 8.76
C LEU A 16 -14.00 -2.16 7.62
N HIS A 17 -13.45 -2.25 6.40
CA HIS A 17 -14.07 -1.67 5.20
C HIS A 17 -15.02 -2.63 4.49
N ASN A 18 -15.26 -3.82 5.06
CA ASN A 18 -16.06 -4.89 4.48
C ASN A 18 -15.72 -5.17 3.01
N THR A 19 -14.42 -5.21 2.69
CA THR A 19 -13.94 -5.43 1.32
C THR A 19 -12.72 -6.34 1.31
N LYS A 20 -12.58 -7.12 0.23
CA LYS A 20 -11.33 -7.81 -0.11
C LYS A 20 -10.61 -7.18 -1.29
N ASP A 21 -11.15 -6.07 -1.81
CA ASP A 21 -10.59 -5.36 -2.95
C ASP A 21 -9.52 -4.37 -2.48
N ILE A 22 -8.27 -4.65 -2.82
CA ILE A 22 -7.15 -3.77 -2.48
C ILE A 22 -7.19 -2.46 -3.27
N HIS A 23 -7.80 -2.42 -4.46
CA HIS A 23 -7.98 -1.18 -5.22
C HIS A 23 -8.97 -0.26 -4.52
N PHE A 24 -10.05 -0.80 -3.96
CA PHE A 24 -10.96 -0.05 -3.11
C PHE A 24 -10.20 0.62 -1.95
N LEU A 25 -9.36 -0.14 -1.25
CA LEU A 25 -8.59 0.40 -0.12
C LEU A 25 -7.60 1.48 -0.59
N CYS A 26 -6.86 1.25 -1.67
CA CYS A 26 -5.95 2.26 -2.23
C CYS A 26 -6.71 3.56 -2.56
N LYS A 27 -7.88 3.45 -3.21
CA LYS A 27 -8.74 4.61 -3.52
C LYS A 27 -9.26 5.30 -2.25
N HIS A 28 -9.74 4.53 -1.27
CA HIS A 28 -10.26 5.04 -0.01
C HIS A 28 -9.21 5.88 0.74
N TYR A 29 -7.97 5.38 0.81
CA TYR A 29 -6.85 6.05 1.45
C TYR A 29 -6.13 7.07 0.55
N LYS A 30 -6.70 7.38 -0.63
CA LYS A 30 -6.16 8.36 -1.59
C LYS A 30 -4.73 8.03 -2.05
N ILE A 31 -4.42 6.74 -2.17
CA ILE A 31 -3.17 6.24 -2.73
C ILE A 31 -3.31 6.16 -4.25
N HIS A 32 -2.45 6.90 -4.95
CA HIS A 32 -2.46 6.96 -6.42
C HIS A 32 -1.66 5.79 -7.00
N ILE A 33 -2.30 4.95 -7.81
CA ILE A 33 -1.64 3.83 -8.50
C ILE A 33 -1.19 4.28 -9.89
N LEU A 34 0.10 4.13 -10.20
CA LEU A 34 0.70 4.52 -11.47
C LEU A 34 1.36 3.33 -12.15
N TYR A 35 0.95 3.04 -13.39
CA TYR A 35 1.48 1.93 -14.17
C TYR A 35 2.56 2.40 -15.14
N GLY A 36 3.72 1.74 -15.14
CA GLY A 36 4.84 2.08 -16.02
C GLY A 36 5.74 0.89 -16.35
N ASN A 37 6.67 1.09 -17.28
CA ASN A 37 7.68 0.07 -17.61
C ASN A 37 8.88 0.22 -16.68
N PHE A 38 8.72 -0.20 -15.42
CA PHE A 38 9.75 -0.11 -14.39
C PHE A 38 10.64 -1.36 -14.34
N LEU A 39 11.85 -1.19 -13.81
CA LEU A 39 12.77 -2.31 -13.52
C LEU A 39 12.31 -3.13 -12.31
N PHE A 40 11.61 -2.50 -11.35
CA PHE A 40 10.99 -3.15 -10.20
C PHE A 40 9.52 -3.49 -10.47
N LYS A 41 8.95 -4.44 -9.72
CA LYS A 41 7.55 -4.86 -9.87
C LYS A 41 6.56 -3.88 -9.21
N GLY A 42 6.91 -3.40 -8.03
CA GLY A 42 6.13 -2.46 -7.23
C GLY A 42 7.03 -1.55 -6.39
N ALA A 43 6.54 -0.35 -6.06
CA ALA A 43 7.17 0.51 -5.07
C ALA A 43 6.17 1.51 -4.48
N PHE A 44 6.16 1.65 -3.16
CA PHE A 44 5.48 2.72 -2.44
C PHE A 44 6.35 3.98 -2.33
N PHE A 45 5.74 5.14 -2.55
CA PHE A 45 6.42 6.44 -2.52
C PHE A 45 5.52 7.53 -1.95
N ILE A 46 6.10 8.48 -1.21
CA ILE A 46 5.42 9.67 -0.70
C ILE A 46 6.08 10.89 -1.34
N ASP A 47 5.29 11.74 -2.02
CA ASP A 47 5.83 12.97 -2.61
C ASP A 47 6.06 14.08 -1.57
N LYS A 48 6.65 15.20 -2.02
CA LYS A 48 6.88 16.38 -1.20
C LYS A 48 5.61 17.02 -0.62
N ASN A 49 4.43 16.72 -1.17
CA ASN A 49 3.15 17.24 -0.72
C ASN A 49 2.40 16.22 0.18
N ASN A 50 3.08 15.17 0.65
CA ASN A 50 2.50 14.05 1.41
C ASN A 50 1.40 13.29 0.66
N LYS A 51 1.44 13.26 -0.67
CA LYS A 51 0.59 12.37 -1.46
C LYS A 51 1.24 11.00 -1.57
N ASP A 52 0.44 9.97 -1.38
CA ASP A 52 0.85 8.59 -1.34
C ASP A 52 0.69 7.96 -2.74
N PHE A 53 1.73 7.28 -3.23
CA PHE A 53 1.76 6.66 -4.56
C PHE A 53 2.20 5.20 -4.48
N ILE A 54 1.63 4.37 -5.34
CA ILE A 54 2.14 3.02 -5.64
C ILE A 54 2.46 2.97 -7.13
N PHE A 55 3.72 2.68 -7.45
CA PHE A 55 4.15 2.41 -8.81
C PHE A 55 4.06 0.92 -9.10
N LEU A 56 3.44 0.53 -10.22
CA LEU A 56 3.33 -0.85 -10.66
C LEU A 56 3.94 -1.04 -12.05
N LYS A 57 4.61 -2.17 -12.25
CA LYS A 57 5.08 -2.57 -13.57
C LYS A 57 3.89 -2.93 -14.47
N LYS A 58 3.90 -2.49 -15.73
CA LYS A 58 2.91 -2.95 -16.74
C LYS A 58 3.14 -4.41 -17.10
N GLY A 59 2.05 -5.11 -17.46
CA GLY A 59 2.09 -6.49 -17.92
C GLY A 59 2.22 -7.54 -16.81
N LEU A 60 1.94 -7.17 -15.56
CA LEU A 60 1.78 -8.13 -14.47
C LEU A 60 0.50 -8.96 -14.67
N SER A 61 0.51 -10.19 -14.18
CA SER A 61 -0.74 -10.94 -14.04
C SER A 61 -1.63 -10.31 -12.96
N SER A 62 -2.95 -10.54 -13.02
CA SER A 62 -3.89 -9.98 -12.04
C SER A 62 -3.56 -10.38 -10.60
N GLN A 63 -3.09 -11.61 -10.36
CA GLN A 63 -2.71 -12.05 -9.02
C GLN A 63 -1.43 -11.38 -8.54
N GLU A 64 -0.41 -11.25 -9.40
CA GLU A 64 0.82 -10.55 -9.05
C GLU A 64 0.54 -9.08 -8.70
N GLU A 65 -0.32 -8.42 -9.47
CA GLU A 65 -0.74 -7.05 -9.20
C GLU A 65 -1.37 -6.91 -7.82
N ILE A 66 -2.33 -7.79 -7.48
CA ILE A 66 -2.98 -7.80 -6.17
C ILE A 66 -1.95 -8.01 -5.04
N ASP A 67 -1.05 -8.99 -5.20
CA ASP A 67 -0.04 -9.31 -4.19
C ASP A 67 0.91 -8.14 -3.94
N ILE A 68 1.33 -7.46 -5.02
CA ILE A 68 2.18 -6.27 -4.94
C ILE A 68 1.41 -5.11 -4.30
N LEU A 69 0.17 -4.86 -4.71
CA LEU A 69 -0.65 -3.80 -4.11
C LEU A 69 -0.82 -4.01 -2.60
N ILE A 70 -1.08 -5.25 -2.16
CA ILE A 70 -1.15 -5.59 -0.73
C ILE A 70 0.19 -5.31 -0.05
N HIS A 71 1.31 -5.70 -0.67
CA HIS A 71 2.65 -5.45 -0.14
C HIS A 71 2.93 -3.95 0.04
N GLU A 72 2.73 -3.15 -1.00
CA GLU A 72 2.99 -1.71 -1.00
C GLU A 72 2.00 -0.94 -0.12
N PHE A 73 0.75 -1.40 -0.03
CA PHE A 73 -0.21 -0.88 0.95
C PHE A 73 0.25 -1.14 2.39
N GLY A 74 0.92 -2.27 2.64
CA GLY A 74 1.60 -2.53 3.91
C GLY A 74 2.66 -1.48 4.25
N HIS A 75 3.43 -1.02 3.25
CA HIS A 75 4.39 0.07 3.42
C HIS A 75 3.68 1.38 3.79
N PHE A 76 2.56 1.72 3.15
CA PHE A 76 1.74 2.88 3.53
C PHE A 76 1.36 2.88 5.01
N ILE A 77 0.83 1.76 5.52
CA ILE A 77 0.44 1.63 6.94
C ILE A 77 1.64 1.82 7.86
N LEU A 78 2.76 1.17 7.55
CA LEU A 78 3.99 1.26 8.35
C LEU A 78 4.52 2.71 8.40
N HIS A 79 4.55 3.39 7.25
CA HIS A 79 5.02 4.78 7.17
C HIS A 79 4.10 5.74 7.93
N LYS A 80 2.77 5.59 7.86
CA LYS A 80 1.86 6.42 8.66
C LYS A 80 2.03 6.19 10.16
N GLN A 81 2.17 4.95 10.61
CA GLN A 81 2.45 4.64 12.03
C GLN A 81 3.76 5.29 12.48
N TYR A 82 4.82 5.17 11.69
CA TYR A 82 6.10 5.79 11.97
C TYR A 82 6.01 7.32 12.04
N LEU A 83 5.35 7.97 11.07
CA LEU A 83 5.16 9.42 11.04
C LEU A 83 4.33 9.93 12.23
N LEU A 84 3.29 9.21 12.63
CA LEU A 84 2.48 9.56 13.81
C LEU A 84 3.33 9.51 15.08
N SER A 85 4.14 8.46 15.27
CA SER A 85 5.01 8.33 16.45
C SER A 85 6.07 9.44 16.57
N ARG A 86 6.48 10.06 15.44
CA ARG A 86 7.41 11.20 15.44
C ARG A 86 6.77 12.53 15.80
N ARG A 87 5.46 12.71 15.57
CA ARG A 87 4.75 13.96 15.92
C ARG A 87 4.41 14.06 17.41
N SER A 88 4.46 12.94 18.11
CA SER A 88 4.20 12.82 19.56
C SER A 88 5.46 12.93 20.43
N ARG A 89 6.61 13.30 19.85
CA ARG A 89 7.86 13.66 20.57
C ARG A 89 8.22 15.09 20.24
#